data_AF-A0AAW0WGC2-F1
#
_entry.id   AF-A0AAW0WGC2-F1
#
_cell.length_a   1.000
_cell.length_b   1.000
_cell.length_c   1.000
_cell.angle_alpha   90.00
_cell.angle_beta   90.00
_cell.angle_gamma   90.00
#
_symmetry.space_group_name_H-M   'P 1'
#
loop_
_entity.id
_entity.type
_entity.pdbx_description
1 polymer ?
#
loop_
_entity_poly.entity_id
_entity_poly.type
_entity_poly.pdbx_seq_one_letter_code
_entity_poly.pdbx_strand_id
1 'polypeptide(L)'
;QIVRADIKDLNNEDLDGAPYGFVPFCDSRKEIEGFRFWKQGYWRNHLAGRKYHISALFVVDLKKFRRIAAGDRLRGQYQGLSQDPNSLSNLDQDLPNNMVHQVRIKSLPQDWLWCESWCDDESKKTAKIIDLCNNPMTKEAKLDAAQRIIEEWTTYDNDIKAVMQGIKQNKSIHSQESTSHKQHTEL
;
A
#
# COMPACT_ATOMS: atom_id res chain seq x y z
N GLN A 1 -3.55 -4.14 -4.06
CA GLN A 1 -2.23 -4.80 -4.00
C GLN A 1 -2.42 -6.31 -4.15
N ILE A 2 -1.40 -7.00 -4.64
CA ILE A 2 -1.29 -8.47 -4.58
C ILE A 2 0.02 -8.80 -3.86
N VAL A 3 -0.05 -9.75 -2.94
CA VAL A 3 1.07 -10.21 -2.11
C VAL A 3 1.47 -11.60 -2.57
N ARG A 4 2.74 -11.78 -2.92
CA ARG A 4 3.34 -13.04 -3.39
C ARG A 4 4.34 -13.65 -2.39
N ALA A 5 4.63 -12.95 -1.31
CA ALA A 5 5.58 -13.37 -0.27
C ALA A 5 4.89 -13.67 1.07
N ASP A 6 5.58 -14.38 1.96
CA ASP A 6 5.15 -14.54 3.35
C ASP A 6 5.31 -13.19 4.08
N ILE A 7 4.19 -12.61 4.52
CA ILE A 7 4.18 -11.34 5.27
C ILE A 7 4.92 -11.47 6.61
N LYS A 8 5.14 -12.68 7.12
CA LYS A 8 6.01 -12.90 8.28
C LYS A 8 7.44 -12.40 8.03
N ASP A 9 7.95 -12.49 6.81
CA ASP A 9 9.27 -11.98 6.47
C ASP A 9 9.33 -10.46 6.63
N LEU A 10 8.26 -9.75 6.23
CA LEU A 10 8.13 -8.30 6.41
C LEU A 10 8.13 -7.93 7.90
N ASN A 11 7.43 -8.71 8.72
CA ASN A 11 7.41 -8.53 10.16
C ASN A 11 8.79 -8.76 10.82
N ASN A 12 9.63 -9.60 10.21
CA ASN A 12 10.97 -9.93 10.71
C ASN A 12 12.07 -9.00 10.17
N GLU A 13 11.74 -8.04 9.30
CA GLU A 13 12.70 -7.05 8.80
C GLU A 13 13.34 -6.27 9.95
N ASP A 14 14.67 -6.19 9.92
CA ASP A 14 15.40 -5.39 10.91
C ASP A 14 15.28 -3.90 10.58
N LEU A 15 14.50 -3.21 11.41
CA LEU A 15 14.29 -1.76 11.31
C LEU A 15 15.49 -0.93 11.75
N ASP A 16 16.60 -1.55 12.19
CA ASP A 16 17.82 -0.86 12.64
C ASP A 16 17.48 0.23 13.69
N GLY A 17 16.65 -0.16 14.65
CA GLY A 17 16.15 0.70 15.72
C GLY A 17 15.25 1.86 15.28
N ALA A 18 14.87 1.96 14.00
CA ALA A 18 13.86 2.90 13.52
C ALA A 18 12.44 2.49 14.01
N PRO A 19 11.55 3.45 14.30
CA PRO A 19 10.17 3.16 14.71
C PRO A 19 9.31 2.58 13.58
N TYR A 20 9.69 2.79 12.32
CA TYR A 20 8.98 2.26 11.16
C TYR A 20 9.90 2.11 9.94
N GLY A 21 9.50 1.23 9.02
CA GLY A 21 10.16 1.01 7.74
C GLY A 21 9.19 1.18 6.57
N PHE A 22 9.68 1.77 5.48
CA PHE A 22 8.92 2.03 4.26
C PHE A 22 9.75 1.62 3.04
N VAL A 23 9.10 1.29 1.93
CA VAL A 23 9.80 1.05 0.66
C VAL A 23 10.04 2.38 -0.06
N PRO A 24 11.26 2.68 -0.53
CA PRO A 24 11.50 3.85 -1.37
C PRO A 24 10.85 3.73 -2.75
N PHE A 25 10.63 4.87 -3.42
CA PHE A 25 10.25 4.85 -4.83
C PHE A 25 11.31 4.14 -5.70
N CYS A 26 10.86 3.29 -6.62
CA CYS A 26 11.71 2.70 -7.67
C CYS A 26 12.28 3.78 -8.58
N ASP A 27 13.59 3.73 -8.85
CA ASP A 27 14.29 4.65 -9.77
C ASP A 27 14.67 4.03 -11.12
N SER A 28 14.16 2.84 -11.43
CA SER A 28 14.61 2.06 -12.58
C SER A 28 13.92 2.43 -13.89
N ARG A 29 12.62 2.73 -13.89
CA ARG A 29 11.92 3.20 -15.10
C ARG A 29 12.31 4.64 -15.43
N LYS A 30 12.85 4.88 -16.64
CA LYS A 30 13.48 6.15 -17.04
C LYS A 30 12.54 7.07 -17.80
N GLU A 31 11.54 6.50 -18.48
CA GLU A 31 10.54 7.20 -19.29
C GLU A 31 9.70 8.18 -18.45
N ILE A 32 9.61 7.92 -17.15
CA ILE A 32 8.83 8.65 -16.15
C ILE A 32 9.69 9.57 -15.26
N GLU A 33 10.98 9.77 -15.58
CA GLU A 33 11.90 10.60 -14.78
C GLU A 33 11.37 12.03 -14.57
N GLY A 34 10.68 12.59 -15.57
CA GLY A 34 10.06 13.92 -15.49
C GLY A 34 8.99 14.07 -14.40
N PHE A 35 8.40 12.97 -13.93
CA PHE A 35 7.37 12.97 -12.88
C PHE A 35 7.92 12.77 -11.46
N ARG A 36 9.25 12.58 -11.32
CA ARG A 36 9.91 12.37 -10.03
C ARG A 36 10.10 13.69 -9.28
N PHE A 37 8.99 14.27 -8.82
CA PHE A 37 8.98 15.56 -8.13
C PHE A 37 9.89 15.59 -6.90
N TRP A 38 10.09 14.45 -6.23
CA TRP A 38 10.96 14.35 -5.05
C TRP A 38 12.45 14.53 -5.36
N LYS A 39 12.87 14.44 -6.62
CA LYS A 39 14.24 14.71 -7.07
C LYS A 39 14.49 16.17 -7.39
N GLN A 40 13.49 17.04 -7.21
CA GLN A 40 13.58 18.46 -7.58
C GLN A 40 13.09 19.37 -6.44
N GLY A 41 13.38 20.66 -6.56
CA GLY A 41 12.85 21.73 -5.70
C GLY A 41 12.97 21.45 -4.20
N TYR A 42 11.86 21.68 -3.49
CA TYR A 42 11.75 21.52 -2.03
C TYR A 42 12.20 20.14 -1.55
N TRP A 43 11.65 19.07 -2.13
CA TRP A 43 11.90 17.71 -1.67
C TRP A 43 13.36 17.29 -1.81
N ARG A 44 14.01 17.62 -2.93
CA ARG A 44 15.45 17.35 -3.10
C ARG A 44 16.28 17.97 -1.99
N ASN A 45 16.02 19.24 -1.68
CA ASN A 45 16.75 19.99 -0.68
C ASN A 45 16.45 19.46 0.73
N HIS A 46 15.18 19.23 1.03
CA HIS A 46 14.72 18.74 2.33
C HIS A 46 15.25 17.34 2.63
N LEU A 47 15.23 16.43 1.66
CA LEU A 47 15.68 15.04 1.86
C LEU A 47 17.19 14.94 2.08
N ALA A 48 18.00 15.89 1.61
CA ALA A 48 19.45 15.94 1.83
C ALA A 48 20.15 14.60 1.53
N GLY A 49 19.83 13.99 0.39
CA GLY A 49 20.37 12.69 -0.05
C GLY A 49 19.64 11.45 0.51
N ARG A 50 18.64 11.62 1.37
CA ARG A 50 17.75 10.53 1.79
C ARG A 50 16.75 10.18 0.69
N LYS A 51 16.27 8.93 0.71
CA LYS A 51 15.25 8.47 -0.23
C LYS A 51 13.88 9.06 0.11
N TYR A 52 13.03 9.18 -0.90
CA TYR A 52 11.60 9.47 -0.74
C TYR A 52 10.82 8.15 -0.75
N HIS A 53 9.98 7.93 0.26
CA HIS A 53 9.33 6.65 0.55
C HIS A 53 7.84 6.65 0.18
N ILE A 54 7.32 5.47 -0.17
CA ILE A 54 5.93 5.25 -0.58
C ILE A 54 5.08 4.76 0.61
N SER A 55 3.90 5.34 0.83
CA SER A 55 2.99 4.98 1.93
C SER A 55 2.17 3.71 1.70
N ALA A 56 2.24 3.10 0.51
CA ALA A 56 1.47 1.90 0.16
C ALA A 56 1.89 0.64 0.95
N LEU A 57 3.14 0.56 1.42
CA LEU A 57 3.64 -0.55 2.24
C LEU A 57 4.61 -0.03 3.30
N PHE A 58 4.33 -0.35 4.56
CA PHE A 58 5.18 0.01 5.69
C PHE A 58 5.01 -0.95 6.86
N VAL A 59 6.01 -0.95 7.75
CA VAL A 59 6.03 -1.68 9.02
C VAL A 59 6.22 -0.69 10.16
N VAL A 60 5.56 -0.92 11.28
CA VAL A 60 5.71 -0.09 12.48
C VAL A 60 6.09 -0.96 13.67
N ASP A 61 7.28 -0.71 14.25
CA ASP A 61 7.58 -1.22 15.59
C ASP A 61 6.83 -0.35 16.60
N LEU A 62 5.64 -0.81 16.99
CA LEU A 62 4.78 -0.10 17.93
C LEU A 62 5.44 0.13 19.29
N LYS A 63 6.34 -0.75 19.76
CA LYS A 63 7.04 -0.57 21.03
C LYS A 63 8.02 0.59 20.92
N LYS A 64 8.84 0.61 19.87
CA LYS A 64 9.76 1.73 19.60
C LYS A 64 9.01 3.02 19.33
N PHE A 65 7.99 2.99 18.48
CA PHE A 65 7.17 4.14 18.10
C PHE A 65 6.59 4.85 19.32
N ARG A 66 6.01 4.09 20.27
CA ARG A 66 5.51 4.62 21.54
C ARG A 66 6.64 5.13 22.44
N ARG A 67 7.71 4.35 22.60
CA ARG A 67 8.85 4.70 23.47
C ARG A 67 9.47 6.06 23.13
N ILE A 68 9.48 6.46 21.86
CA ILE A 68 10.05 7.73 21.41
C ILE A 68 9.02 8.85 21.20
N ALA A 69 7.75 8.59 21.54
CA ALA A 69 6.63 9.50 21.28
C ALA A 69 6.54 9.95 19.81
N ALA A 70 6.81 9.04 18.86
CA ALA A 70 6.83 9.37 17.43
C ALA A 70 5.48 9.93 16.95
N GLY A 71 4.37 9.40 17.47
CA GLY A 71 3.03 9.85 17.14
C GLY A 71 2.76 11.30 17.54
N ASP A 72 3.25 11.75 18.70
CA ASP A 72 3.09 13.14 19.14
C ASP A 72 3.88 14.10 18.25
N ARG A 73 5.10 13.71 17.85
CA ARG A 73 5.91 14.48 16.90
C ARG A 73 5.22 14.62 15.54
N LEU A 74 4.70 13.51 15.01
CA LEU A 74 3.96 13.49 13.73
C LEU A 74 2.72 14.39 13.80
N ARG A 75 1.93 14.30 14.87
CA ARG A 75 0.75 15.15 15.07
C ARG A 75 1.11 16.63 15.21
N GLY A 76 2.15 16.94 15.97
CA GLY A 76 2.64 18.31 16.13
C GLY A 76 3.08 18.93 14.80
N GLN A 77 3.84 18.17 14.00
CA GLN A 77 4.24 18.61 12.66
C GLN A 77 3.03 18.80 11.74
N TYR A 78 2.11 17.84 11.74
CA TYR A 78 0.87 17.94 10.96
C TYR A 78 0.10 19.22 11.30
N GLN A 79 -0.09 19.53 12.59
CA GLN A 79 -0.82 20.72 13.02
C GLN A 79 -0.18 22.03 12.52
N GLY A 80 1.15 22.07 12.41
CA GLY A 80 1.88 23.22 11.85
C GLY A 80 1.70 23.34 10.33
N LEU A 81 1.78 22.22 9.61
CA LEU A 81 1.69 22.19 8.15
C LEU A 81 0.24 22.31 7.63
N SER A 82 -0.75 21.83 8.39
CA SER A 82 -2.15 21.76 7.95
C SER A 82 -2.84 23.13 7.87
N GLN A 83 -2.16 24.20 8.30
CA GLN A 83 -2.67 25.58 8.16
C GLN A 83 -2.69 26.04 6.70
N ASP A 84 -1.76 25.54 5.87
CA ASP A 84 -1.75 25.78 4.44
C ASP A 84 -2.30 24.54 3.69
N PRO A 85 -3.45 24.67 2.98
CA PRO A 85 -4.04 23.58 2.22
C PRO A 85 -3.13 22.94 1.17
N ASN A 86 -2.07 23.64 0.74
CA ASN A 86 -1.15 23.16 -0.31
C ASN A 86 0.11 22.45 0.24
N SER A 87 0.30 22.43 1.56
CA SER A 87 1.55 21.94 2.17
C SER A 87 1.70 20.41 2.19
N LEU A 88 0.60 19.66 2.19
CA LEU A 88 0.59 18.20 2.29
C LEU A 88 -0.33 17.60 1.22
N SER A 89 0.19 17.45 0.00
CA SER A 89 -0.59 16.93 -1.14
C SER A 89 -1.06 15.49 -0.89
N ASN A 90 -0.21 14.65 -0.28
CA ASN A 90 -0.54 13.29 0.14
C ASN A 90 -0.09 13.10 1.59
N LEU A 91 -0.94 13.44 2.56
CA LEU A 91 -0.62 13.44 4.00
C LEU A 91 0.11 12.19 4.49
N ASP A 92 -0.38 11.02 4.10
CA ASP A 92 0.13 9.71 4.50
C ASP A 92 1.56 9.43 4.01
N GLN A 93 1.94 10.01 2.87
CA GLN A 93 3.29 9.89 2.30
C GLN A 93 4.19 11.07 2.68
N ASP A 94 3.68 12.29 2.56
CA ASP A 94 4.43 13.52 2.75
C ASP A 94 4.83 13.71 4.21
N LEU A 95 3.96 13.38 5.18
CA LEU A 95 4.29 13.62 6.58
C LEU A 95 5.46 12.77 7.08
N PRO A 96 5.53 11.44 6.85
CA PRO A 96 6.72 10.66 7.18
C PRO A 96 7.98 11.17 6.47
N ASN A 97 7.91 11.44 5.16
CA ASN A 97 9.04 11.95 4.39
C ASN A 97 9.53 13.34 4.87
N ASN A 98 8.60 14.21 5.26
CA ASN A 98 8.92 15.51 5.85
C ASN A 98 9.61 15.33 7.21
N MET A 99 9.19 14.34 7.99
CA MET A 99 9.70 14.05 9.32
C MET A 99 10.96 13.18 9.35
N VAL A 100 11.54 12.85 8.19
CA VAL A 100 12.68 11.92 8.03
C VAL A 100 13.90 12.24 8.93
N HIS A 101 14.11 13.51 9.29
CA HIS A 101 15.21 13.94 10.16
C HIS A 101 14.88 13.85 11.65
N GLN A 102 13.60 13.88 12.02
CA GLN A 102 13.14 13.85 13.42
C GLN A 102 12.67 12.46 13.86
N VAL A 103 12.14 11.69 12.90
CA VAL A 103 11.64 10.33 13.09
C VAL A 103 12.25 9.48 11.99
N ARG A 104 13.22 8.65 12.38
CA ARG A 104 14.00 7.83 11.45
C ARG A 104 13.09 6.88 10.67
N ILE A 105 13.32 6.80 9.35
CA ILE A 105 12.70 5.81 8.47
C ILE A 105 13.74 4.75 8.12
N LYS A 106 13.42 3.47 8.29
CA LYS A 106 14.18 2.39 7.65
C LYS A 106 13.73 2.27 6.19
N SER A 107 14.66 2.38 5.25
CA SER A 107 14.39 1.95 3.87
C SER A 107 14.36 0.43 3.81
N LEU A 108 13.20 -0.13 3.51
CA LEU A 108 13.04 -1.55 3.22
C LEU A 108 13.64 -1.89 1.84
N PRO A 109 14.03 -3.16 1.61
CA PRO A 109 14.46 -3.64 0.30
C PRO A 109 13.45 -3.30 -0.82
N GLN A 110 13.96 -3.01 -2.02
CA GLN A 110 13.12 -2.58 -3.16
C GLN A 110 12.16 -3.68 -3.64
N ASP A 111 12.55 -4.95 -3.48
CA ASP A 111 11.74 -6.11 -3.88
C ASP A 111 10.44 -6.25 -3.07
N TRP A 112 10.31 -5.53 -1.95
CA TRP A 112 9.07 -5.49 -1.18
C TRP A 112 7.90 -4.84 -1.89
N LEU A 113 8.15 -3.85 -2.76
CA LEU A 113 7.07 -3.13 -3.44
C LEU A 113 7.46 -2.83 -4.88
N TRP A 114 6.63 -3.30 -5.79
CA TRP A 114 6.72 -3.02 -7.22
C TRP A 114 5.46 -2.32 -7.71
N CYS A 115 5.63 -1.34 -8.60
CA CYS A 115 4.54 -0.80 -9.41
C CYS A 115 5.03 -0.53 -10.83
N GLU A 116 4.18 -0.85 -11.81
CA GLU A 116 4.46 -0.69 -13.24
C GLU A 116 4.93 0.70 -13.61
N SER A 117 4.31 1.76 -13.07
CA SER A 117 4.66 3.13 -13.43
C SER A 117 6.09 3.51 -13.08
N TRP A 118 6.70 2.91 -12.03
CA TRP A 118 7.97 3.38 -11.46
C TRP A 118 9.12 2.39 -11.57
N CYS A 119 8.80 1.10 -11.59
CA CYS A 119 9.75 0.00 -11.60
C CYS A 119 9.82 -0.61 -13.00
N ASP A 120 11.00 -1.07 -13.41
CA ASP A 120 11.20 -1.84 -14.66
C ASP A 120 10.49 -3.20 -14.62
N ASP A 121 10.28 -3.81 -15.79
CA ASP A 121 9.55 -5.07 -15.90
C ASP A 121 10.35 -6.28 -15.38
N GLU A 122 11.69 -6.19 -15.35
CA GLU A 122 12.55 -7.28 -14.89
C GLU A 122 12.41 -7.50 -13.38
N SER A 123 12.39 -6.41 -12.60
CA SER A 123 12.21 -6.40 -11.14
C SER A 123 10.85 -6.94 -10.69
N LYS A 124 9.85 -7.01 -11.58
CA LYS A 124 8.54 -7.64 -11.31
C LYS A 124 8.68 -9.12 -10.97
N LYS A 125 9.69 -9.81 -11.52
CA LYS A 125 9.92 -11.25 -11.32
C LYS A 125 10.24 -11.60 -9.87
N THR A 126 10.89 -10.68 -9.16
CA THR A 126 11.28 -10.84 -7.75
C THR A 126 10.38 -10.03 -6.79
N ALA A 127 9.34 -9.38 -7.31
CA ALA A 127 8.46 -8.53 -6.51
C ALA A 127 7.65 -9.35 -5.50
N LYS A 128 7.78 -9.00 -4.22
CA LYS A 128 7.03 -9.60 -3.10
C LYS A 128 5.61 -9.05 -3.01
N ILE A 129 5.41 -7.76 -3.29
CA ILE A 129 4.09 -7.11 -3.33
C ILE A 129 4.01 -6.22 -4.56
N ILE A 130 2.90 -6.32 -5.29
CA ILE A 130 2.58 -5.48 -6.44
C ILE A 130 1.48 -4.50 -6.05
N ASP A 131 1.78 -3.21 -6.19
CA ASP A 131 0.81 -2.13 -6.08
C ASP A 131 0.33 -1.65 -7.47
N LEU A 132 -0.97 -1.41 -7.56
CA LEU A 132 -1.60 -0.86 -8.77
C LEU A 132 -1.63 0.66 -8.64
N CYS A 133 -0.44 1.25 -8.71
CA CYS A 133 -0.27 2.69 -8.60
C CYS A 133 -0.75 3.40 -9.88
N ASN A 134 -1.09 4.68 -9.74
CA ASN A 134 -1.56 5.46 -10.88
C ASN A 134 -0.42 5.66 -11.89
N ASN A 135 -0.75 5.65 -13.18
CA ASN A 135 0.16 6.01 -14.24
C ASN A 135 0.11 7.53 -14.46
N PRO A 136 1.23 8.27 -14.39
CA PRO A 136 1.22 9.70 -14.64
C PRO A 136 1.03 10.07 -16.13
N MET A 137 1.28 9.13 -17.04
CA MET A 137 1.16 9.32 -18.49
C MET A 137 -0.21 8.96 -19.05
N THR A 138 -0.92 8.02 -18.41
CA THR A 138 -2.18 7.46 -18.92
C THR A 138 -3.21 7.29 -17.81
N LYS A 139 -4.49 7.21 -18.18
CA LYS A 139 -5.61 7.02 -17.23
C LYS A 139 -6.29 5.67 -17.45
N GLU A 140 -5.55 4.59 -17.21
CA GLU A 140 -6.12 3.23 -17.20
C GLU A 140 -6.93 2.99 -15.92
N ALA A 141 -8.06 2.28 -16.03
CA ALA A 141 -8.84 1.90 -14.85
C ALA A 141 -8.11 0.81 -14.06
N LYS A 142 -8.23 0.83 -12.73
CA LYS A 142 -7.53 -0.14 -11.86
C LYS A 142 -7.94 -1.59 -12.13
N LEU A 143 -9.17 -1.85 -12.57
CA LEU A 143 -9.64 -3.20 -12.90
C LEU A 143 -8.92 -3.75 -14.15
N ASP A 144 -8.81 -2.93 -15.19
CA ASP A 144 -8.11 -3.30 -16.42
C ASP A 144 -6.61 -3.52 -16.14
N ALA A 145 -6.01 -2.59 -15.39
CA ALA A 145 -4.63 -2.70 -14.95
C ALA A 145 -4.39 -3.97 -14.12
N ALA A 146 -5.31 -4.33 -13.22
CA ALA A 146 -5.17 -5.53 -12.40
C ALA A 146 -5.13 -6.81 -13.26
N GLN A 147 -6.05 -6.94 -14.22
CA GLN A 147 -6.12 -8.09 -15.13
C GLN A 147 -4.91 -8.19 -16.06
N ARG A 148 -4.40 -7.04 -16.52
CA ARG A 148 -3.25 -6.97 -17.44
C ARG A 148 -1.91 -7.19 -16.72
N ILE A 149 -1.74 -6.60 -15.54
CA ILE A 149 -0.47 -6.60 -14.81
C ILE A 149 -0.31 -7.88 -13.99
N ILE A 150 -1.38 -8.45 -13.43
CA ILE A 150 -1.29 -9.51 -12.43
C ILE A 150 -1.99 -10.76 -12.97
N GLU A 151 -1.20 -11.72 -13.45
CA GLU A 151 -1.68 -12.95 -14.09
C GLU A 151 -2.64 -13.74 -13.18
N GLU A 152 -2.35 -13.80 -11.88
CA GLU A 152 -3.16 -14.52 -10.90
C GLU A 152 -4.43 -13.77 -10.43
N TRP A 153 -4.64 -12.51 -10.84
CA TRP A 153 -5.75 -11.69 -10.35
C TRP A 153 -7.12 -12.29 -10.66
N THR A 154 -7.31 -12.77 -11.89
CA THR A 154 -8.58 -13.36 -12.35
C THR A 154 -8.91 -14.64 -11.60
N THR A 155 -7.89 -15.40 -11.19
CA THR A 155 -8.07 -16.62 -10.40
C THR A 155 -8.63 -16.27 -9.03
N TYR A 156 -7.98 -15.35 -8.30
CA TYR A 156 -8.47 -14.92 -6.98
C TYR A 156 -9.87 -14.28 -7.03
N ASP A 157 -10.14 -13.47 -8.05
CA ASP A 157 -11.47 -12.88 -8.24
C ASP A 157 -12.55 -13.95 -8.49
N ASN A 158 -12.24 -14.97 -9.28
CA ASN A 158 -13.15 -16.11 -9.53
C ASN A 158 -13.37 -16.96 -8.26
N ASP A 159 -12.33 -17.21 -7.47
CA ASP A 159 -12.44 -17.96 -6.21
C ASP A 159 -13.41 -17.26 -5.23
N ILE A 160 -13.27 -15.94 -5.08
CA ILE A 160 -14.17 -15.14 -4.24
C ILE A 160 -15.59 -15.15 -4.79
N LYS A 161 -15.77 -15.03 -6.11
CA LYS A 161 -17.11 -15.13 -6.75
C LYS A 161 -17.76 -16.47 -6.48
N ALA A 162 -17.02 -17.57 -6.55
CA ALA A 162 -17.52 -18.91 -6.26
C ALA A 162 -18.00 -19.04 -4.81
N VAL A 163 -17.20 -18.55 -3.84
CA VAL A 163 -17.59 -18.50 -2.42
C VAL A 163 -18.87 -17.68 -2.22
N MET A 164 -18.95 -16.49 -2.84
CA MET A 164 -20.13 -15.63 -2.74
C MET A 164 -21.39 -16.26 -3.35
N GLN A 165 -21.25 -17.01 -4.45
CA GLN A 165 -22.35 -17.75 -5.05
C GLN A 165 -22.83 -18.88 -4.13
N GLY A 166 -21.91 -19.64 -3.53
CA GLY A 166 -22.24 -20.69 -2.55
C GLY A 166 -23.01 -20.14 -1.34
N ILE A 167 -22.60 -18.99 -0.81
CA ILE A 167 -23.32 -18.32 0.30
C ILE A 167 -24.75 -17.93 -0.11
N LYS A 168 -24.93 -17.40 -1.33
CA LYS A 168 -26.26 -17.03 -1.84
C LYS A 168 -27.17 -18.25 -2.00
N GLN A 169 -26.65 -19.34 -2.55
CA GLN A 169 -27.38 -20.60 -2.73
C GLN A 169 -27.81 -21.19 -1.38
N ASN A 170 -26.91 -21.25 -0.40
CA ASN A 170 -27.24 -21.74 0.94
C ASN A 170 -28.32 -20.90 1.63
N LYS A 171 -28.30 -19.56 1.48
CA LYS A 171 -29.36 -18.68 1.99
C LYS A 171 -30.70 -18.94 1.32
N SER A 172 -30.72 -19.16 0.00
CA SER A 172 -31.97 -19.50 -0.69
C SER A 172 -32.54 -20.84 -0.22
N ILE A 173 -31.71 -21.87 -0.04
CA ILE A 173 -32.14 -23.19 0.45
C ILE A 173 -32.73 -23.05 1.87
N HIS A 174 -32.06 -22.32 2.76
CA HIS A 174 -32.54 -22.14 4.13
C HIS A 174 -33.82 -21.27 4.22
N SER A 175 -33.99 -20.30 3.31
CA SER A 175 -35.25 -19.56 3.17
C SER A 175 -36.40 -20.43 2.65
N GLN A 176 -36.11 -21.43 1.81
CA GLN A 176 -37.10 -22.39 1.31
C GLN A 176 -37.46 -23.45 2.36
N GLU A 177 -36.48 -23.95 3.13
CA GLU A 177 -36.72 -24.86 4.25
C GLU A 177 -37.54 -24.19 5.35
N SER A 178 -37.24 -22.95 5.71
CA SER A 178 -38.00 -22.21 6.73
C SER A 178 -39.43 -21.84 6.31
N THR A 179 -39.70 -21.68 5.00
CA THR A 179 -41.07 -21.52 4.50
C THR A 179 -41.83 -22.84 4.43
N SER A 180 -41.16 -23.94 4.06
CA SER A 180 -41.71 -25.29 4.08
C SER A 180 -42.07 -25.77 5.50
N HIS A 181 -41.23 -25.49 6.49
CA HIS A 181 -41.50 -25.88 7.88
C HIS A 181 -42.71 -25.14 8.49
N LYS A 182 -42.94 -23.87 8.11
CA LYS A 182 -44.13 -23.13 8.55
C LYS A 182 -45.42 -23.70 7.96
N GLN A 183 -45.41 -24.15 6.70
CA GLN A 183 -46.59 -24.76 6.07
C GLN A 183 -47.00 -26.11 6.69
N HIS A 184 -46.06 -26.88 7.24
CA HIS A 184 -46.36 -28.18 7.85
C HIS A 184 -46.87 -28.11 9.30
N THR A 185 -46.84 -26.94 9.94
CA THR A 185 -47.25 -26.79 11.36
C THR A 185 -48.66 -26.19 11.53
N GLU A 186 -49.37 -25.89 10.42
CA GLU A 186 -50.71 -25.28 10.42
C GLU A 186 -51.86 -26.27 10.10
N LEU A 187 -51.73 -27.55 10.50
CA LEU A 187 -52.80 -28.57 10.39
C LEU A 187 -53.28 -29.03 11.76
#